data_AF-N8QDR4-F1
#
_entry.id   AF-N8QDR4-F1
#
_cell.length_a   1.000
_cell.length_b   1.000
_cell.length_c   1.000
_cell.angle_alpha   90.00
_cell.angle_beta   90.00
_cell.angle_gamma   90.00
#
_symmetry.space_group_name_H-M   'P 1'
#
loop_
_entity.id
_entity.type
_entity.pdbx_description
1 polymer ?
#
loop_
_entity_poly.entity_id
_entity_poly.type
_entity_poly.pdbx_seq_one_letter_code
_entity_poly.pdbx_strand_id
1 'polypeptide(L)'
;MSLIQWIELPNLGDQRGGLVVAETCKNIPFDLKRLYYIFDAKPDVPRGFHAHKELHQIAFCIKGKCKMLMDNGFAKEEVWLDQPNKGLQIPPMIWHEMHDFSEDCVLLVLASEHYDESDYIRDYADFIKAAHKPYIHPLADVHSSQIGEDSRIWQYSVILAQAQIGKNCNICAHTLIENDVVLGDNVTVKSGVFIWDGITIQDNVFIGPNVTFTNDKHPRSKQYPEEFLRTVIEKGASIGANATILPGIKIGQYAMVGAGAVVTKDVPEKAIVVGNPAIIKGFIE
;
A
#
# COMPACT_ATOMS: atom_id res chain seq x y z
N MET A 1 6.27 -8.13 -8.11
CA MET A 1 7.20 -7.47 -9.04
C MET A 1 8.57 -7.54 -8.41
N SER A 2 9.64 -7.71 -9.19
CA SER A 2 10.99 -7.80 -8.62
C SER A 2 11.44 -6.46 -8.05
N LEU A 3 12.15 -6.49 -6.93
CA LEU A 3 12.84 -5.33 -6.35
C LEU A 3 14.08 -4.92 -7.16
N ILE A 4 14.59 -5.82 -8.00
CA ILE A 4 15.81 -5.61 -8.76
C ILE A 4 15.48 -4.93 -10.09
N GLN A 5 15.72 -3.61 -10.13
CA GLN A 5 15.58 -2.81 -11.34
C GLN A 5 16.94 -2.31 -11.80
N TRP A 6 17.24 -2.50 -13.09
CA TRP A 6 18.54 -2.18 -13.66
C TRP A 6 18.49 -0.92 -14.52
N ILE A 7 19.59 -0.18 -14.50
CA ILE A 7 19.95 0.81 -15.52
C ILE A 7 21.17 0.26 -16.25
N GLU A 8 21.01 -0.03 -17.53
CA GLU A 8 22.12 -0.48 -18.39
C GLU A 8 22.69 0.72 -19.14
N LEU A 9 23.96 0.99 -18.91
CA LEU A 9 24.72 2.01 -19.62
C LEU A 9 25.41 1.39 -20.84
N PRO A 10 25.54 2.16 -21.94
CA PRO A 10 26.29 1.70 -23.11
C PRO A 10 27.73 1.35 -22.74
N ASN A 11 28.17 0.16 -23.16
CA ASN A 11 29.58 -0.24 -23.09
C ASN A 11 30.26 0.16 -24.41
N LEU A 12 31.00 1.27 -24.40
CA LEU A 12 31.65 1.88 -25.55
C LEU A 12 33.12 1.43 -25.69
N GLY A 13 33.44 0.21 -25.26
CA GLY A 13 34.81 -0.30 -25.29
C GLY A 13 35.34 -0.59 -26.70
N ASP A 14 36.66 -0.46 -26.85
CA ASP A 14 37.41 -0.88 -28.03
C ASP A 14 38.75 -1.55 -27.62
N GLN A 15 39.67 -1.77 -28.57
CA GLN A 15 40.97 -2.39 -28.29
C GLN A 15 41.84 -1.64 -27.25
N ARG A 16 41.48 -0.40 -26.87
CA ARG A 16 42.19 0.42 -25.87
C ARG A 16 41.63 0.22 -24.45
N GLY A 17 40.45 -0.39 -24.30
CA GLY A 17 39.79 -0.60 -23.01
C GLY A 17 38.29 -0.36 -23.04
N GLY A 18 37.64 -0.54 -21.88
CA GLY A 18 36.21 -0.27 -21.70
C GLY A 18 35.93 1.19 -21.35
N LEU A 19 34.84 1.74 -21.88
CA LEU A 19 34.33 3.06 -21.53
C LEU A 19 32.83 2.96 -21.27
N VAL A 20 32.40 3.46 -20.11
CA VAL A 20 30.99 3.60 -19.74
C VAL A 20 30.72 5.07 -19.45
N VAL A 21 29.61 5.59 -19.96
CA VAL A 21 29.22 6.98 -19.76
C VAL A 21 27.82 7.02 -19.16
N ALA A 22 27.67 7.76 -18.06
CA ALA A 22 26.40 8.05 -17.43
C ALA A 22 26.05 9.52 -17.68
N GLU A 23 24.97 9.77 -18.42
CA GLU A 23 24.47 11.13 -18.71
C GLU A 23 23.15 11.37 -17.96
N THR A 24 23.10 12.47 -17.20
CA THR A 24 21.87 12.93 -16.53
C THR A 24 20.79 13.26 -17.56
N CYS A 25 19.53 13.06 -17.21
CA CYS A 25 18.37 13.29 -18.08
C CYS A 25 18.36 12.47 -19.39
N LYS A 26 19.24 11.46 -19.51
CA LYS A 26 19.28 10.53 -20.65
C LYS A 26 19.29 9.09 -20.16
N ASN A 27 20.38 8.67 -19.52
CA ASN A 27 20.52 7.32 -18.99
C ASN A 27 20.20 7.25 -17.50
N ILE A 28 20.41 8.35 -16.79
CA ILE A 28 20.09 8.49 -15.36
C ILE A 28 18.71 9.14 -15.24
N PRO A 29 17.73 8.52 -14.56
CA PRO A 29 16.33 8.92 -14.54
C PRO A 29 16.04 10.08 -13.55
N PHE A 30 17.08 10.75 -13.05
CA PHE A 30 16.98 11.88 -12.13
C PHE A 30 18.14 12.85 -12.34
N ASP A 31 18.00 14.07 -11.83
CA ASP A 31 19.07 15.06 -11.79
C ASP A 31 20.17 14.61 -10.83
N LEU A 32 21.37 14.39 -11.36
CA LEU A 32 22.51 13.94 -10.55
C LEU A 32 23.06 15.10 -9.70
N LYS A 33 22.86 15.04 -8.38
CA LYS A 33 23.38 16.04 -7.43
C LYS A 33 24.59 15.57 -6.64
N ARG A 34 24.80 14.25 -6.53
CA ARG A 34 25.90 13.68 -5.75
C ARG A 34 26.39 12.35 -6.34
N LEU A 35 27.70 12.19 -6.33
CA LEU A 35 28.40 10.94 -6.63
C LEU A 35 29.33 10.63 -5.45
N TYR A 36 29.35 9.38 -5.03
CA TYR A 36 30.33 8.87 -4.08
C TYR A 36 30.70 7.44 -4.45
N TYR A 37 31.80 6.94 -3.90
CA TYR A 37 32.22 5.56 -4.12
C TYR A 37 32.77 4.95 -2.85
N ILE A 38 32.57 3.64 -2.73
CA ILE A 38 33.09 2.79 -1.65
C ILE A 38 34.22 1.98 -2.26
N PHE A 39 35.36 1.97 -1.58
CA PHE A 39 36.56 1.22 -1.96
C PHE A 39 37.23 0.67 -0.69
N ASP A 40 38.11 -0.32 -0.85
CA ASP A 40 38.78 -1.04 0.25
C ASP A 40 37.80 -1.59 1.30
N ALA A 41 36.61 -2.04 0.84
CA ALA A 41 35.64 -2.70 1.69
C ALA A 41 36.15 -4.09 2.08
N LYS A 42 36.02 -4.46 3.35
CA LYS A 42 36.44 -5.77 3.85
C LYS A 42 35.39 -6.82 3.48
N PRO A 43 35.77 -8.01 2.96
CA PRO A 43 34.81 -9.04 2.53
C PRO A 43 33.76 -9.41 3.59
N ASP A 44 34.20 -9.54 4.85
CA ASP A 44 33.35 -9.98 5.97
C ASP A 44 32.68 -8.83 6.75
N VAL A 45 32.84 -7.58 6.31
CA VAL A 45 32.26 -6.42 7.00
C VAL A 45 31.15 -5.83 6.13
N PRO A 46 29.88 -6.19 6.38
CA PRO A 46 28.78 -5.63 5.62
C PRO A 46 28.64 -4.13 5.90
N ARG A 47 28.05 -3.43 4.95
CA ARG A 47 27.75 -2.00 4.99
C ARG A 47 26.33 -1.76 4.49
N GLY A 48 25.84 -0.53 4.59
CA GLY A 48 24.44 -0.22 4.31
C GLY A 48 23.68 -0.12 5.61
N PHE A 49 22.60 -0.88 5.78
CA PHE A 49 21.72 -0.86 6.96
C PHE A 49 20.97 0.44 7.13
N HIS A 50 20.38 0.93 6.04
CA HIS A 50 19.47 2.06 6.09
C HIS A 50 18.54 2.04 4.87
N ALA A 51 17.46 2.81 5.00
CA ALA A 51 16.63 3.25 3.90
C ALA A 51 16.65 4.78 3.81
N HIS A 52 16.12 5.29 2.71
CA HIS A 52 15.94 6.71 2.44
C HIS A 52 14.47 7.05 2.27
N LYS A 53 14.02 8.23 2.71
CA LYS A 53 12.60 8.64 2.58
C LYS A 53 12.29 9.12 1.16
N GLU A 54 13.21 9.89 0.56
CA GLU A 54 13.00 10.55 -0.73
C GLU A 54 14.15 10.33 -1.73
N LEU A 55 15.36 9.97 -1.26
CA LEU A 55 16.52 9.84 -2.12
C LEU A 55 16.38 8.67 -3.12
N HIS A 56 16.67 8.96 -4.39
CA HIS A 56 16.83 7.97 -5.44
C HIS A 56 18.32 7.75 -5.70
N GLN A 57 18.74 6.49 -5.85
CA GLN A 57 20.13 6.15 -6.09
C GLN A 57 20.28 5.09 -7.17
N ILE A 58 21.48 5.02 -7.76
CA ILE A 58 21.90 3.92 -8.62
C ILE A 58 23.30 3.49 -8.24
N ALA A 59 23.47 2.20 -7.92
CA ALA A 59 24.74 1.61 -7.53
C ALA A 59 25.36 0.80 -8.68
N PHE A 60 26.60 1.11 -9.04
CA PHE A 60 27.40 0.43 -10.06
C PHE A 60 28.66 -0.16 -9.43
N CYS A 61 28.86 -1.48 -9.56
CA CYS A 61 30.14 -2.08 -9.18
C CYS A 61 31.11 -1.95 -10.36
N ILE A 62 31.93 -0.89 -10.33
CA ILE A 62 32.81 -0.53 -11.46
C ILE A 62 34.10 -1.36 -11.50
N LYS A 63 34.40 -2.07 -10.41
CA LYS A 63 35.47 -3.07 -10.32
C LYS A 63 35.12 -4.09 -9.25
N GLY A 64 35.53 -5.34 -9.44
CA GLY A 64 35.28 -6.41 -8.49
C GLY A 64 33.82 -6.85 -8.49
N LYS A 65 33.32 -7.25 -7.32
CA LYS A 65 31.91 -7.60 -7.12
C LYS A 65 31.47 -7.42 -5.67
N CYS A 66 30.18 -7.21 -5.46
CA CYS A 66 29.54 -7.31 -4.16
C CYS A 66 28.09 -7.78 -4.31
N LYS A 67 27.49 -8.27 -3.23
CA LYS A 67 26.05 -8.49 -3.17
C LYS A 67 25.34 -7.29 -2.59
N MET A 68 24.12 -7.07 -3.05
CA MET A 68 23.18 -6.15 -2.44
C MET A 68 21.88 -6.85 -2.07
N LEU A 69 21.50 -6.76 -0.81
CA LEU A 69 20.15 -7.08 -0.32
C LEU A 69 19.27 -5.84 -0.49
N MET A 70 18.09 -6.04 -1.04
CA MET A 70 17.06 -5.02 -1.24
C MET A 70 15.80 -5.47 -0.51
N ASP A 71 15.27 -4.61 0.37
CA ASP A 71 14.12 -4.90 1.21
C ASP A 71 13.15 -3.71 1.20
N ASN A 72 11.89 -3.95 0.83
CA ASN A 72 10.85 -2.93 0.78
C ASN A 72 9.87 -3.00 1.96
N GLY A 73 10.17 -3.80 2.98
CA GLY A 73 9.32 -4.09 4.14
C GLY A 73 8.36 -5.27 3.92
N PHE A 74 8.06 -5.61 2.67
CA PHE A 74 7.14 -6.70 2.31
C PHE A 74 7.86 -7.94 1.75
N ALA A 75 8.98 -7.71 1.05
CA ALA A 75 9.78 -8.72 0.39
C ALA A 75 11.26 -8.33 0.44
N LYS A 76 12.12 -9.34 0.35
CA LYS A 76 13.56 -9.19 0.25
C LYS A 76 14.07 -9.90 -0.99
N GLU A 77 14.95 -9.25 -1.73
CA GLU A 77 15.65 -9.83 -2.87
C GLU A 77 17.14 -9.49 -2.77
N GLU A 78 17.99 -10.43 -3.17
CA GLU A 78 19.44 -10.25 -3.15
C GLU A 78 20.00 -10.42 -4.55
N VAL A 79 21.00 -9.62 -4.90
CA VAL A 79 21.59 -9.63 -6.24
C VAL A 79 23.09 -9.34 -6.23
N TRP A 80 23.82 -9.97 -7.15
CA TRP A 80 25.22 -9.63 -7.41
C TRP A 80 25.33 -8.40 -8.30
N LEU A 81 26.21 -7.47 -7.93
CA LEU A 81 26.70 -6.40 -8.79
C LEU A 81 28.13 -6.76 -9.17
N ASP A 82 28.35 -7.13 -10.43
CA ASP A 82 29.63 -7.60 -10.97
C ASP A 82 29.94 -7.03 -12.37
N GLN A 83 29.11 -6.11 -12.86
CA GLN A 83 29.22 -5.51 -14.19
C GLN A 83 29.28 -3.98 -14.10
N PRO A 84 30.33 -3.36 -14.64
CA PRO A 84 30.58 -1.92 -14.48
C PRO A 84 29.56 -1.04 -15.22
N ASN A 85 28.88 -1.56 -16.23
CA ASN A 85 27.87 -0.84 -17.00
C ASN A 85 26.43 -1.13 -16.55
N LYS A 86 26.23 -1.94 -15.49
CA LYS A 86 24.91 -2.33 -14.99
C LYS A 86 24.69 -1.78 -13.59
N GLY A 87 23.81 -0.78 -13.48
CA GLY A 87 23.51 -0.09 -12.24
C GLY A 87 22.24 -0.60 -11.60
N LEU A 88 22.30 -0.98 -10.33
CA LEU A 88 21.11 -1.33 -9.54
C LEU A 88 20.41 -0.05 -9.07
N GLN A 89 19.13 0.11 -9.42
CA GLN A 89 18.32 1.20 -8.89
C GLN A 89 17.94 0.93 -7.44
N ILE A 90 18.09 1.96 -6.60
CA ILE A 90 17.68 1.96 -5.20
C ILE A 90 16.70 3.12 -5.06
N PRO A 91 15.39 2.87 -5.24
CA PRO A 91 14.37 3.89 -5.03
C PRO A 91 14.21 4.21 -3.52
N PRO A 92 13.47 5.27 -3.18
CA PRO A 92 13.13 5.57 -1.81
C PRO A 92 12.37 4.41 -1.15
N MET A 93 12.43 4.36 0.18
CA MET A 93 11.80 3.33 1.02
C MET A 93 12.29 1.90 0.72
N ILE A 94 13.54 1.77 0.27
CA ILE A 94 14.25 0.48 0.19
C ILE A 94 15.37 0.45 1.23
N TRP A 95 15.22 -0.46 2.19
CA TRP A 95 16.32 -0.86 3.05
C TRP A 95 17.31 -1.68 2.24
N HIS A 96 18.59 -1.33 2.31
CA HIS A 96 19.61 -2.03 1.55
C HIS A 96 20.87 -2.32 2.37
N GLU A 97 21.48 -3.44 2.05
CA GLU A 97 22.71 -3.93 2.66
C GLU A 97 23.67 -4.36 1.56
N MET A 98 24.95 -4.12 1.77
CA MET A 98 26.03 -4.47 0.84
C MET A 98 27.01 -5.37 1.58
N HIS A 99 27.32 -6.54 1.00
CA HIS A 99 28.18 -7.54 1.63
C HIS A 99 28.86 -8.43 0.58
N ASP A 100 29.69 -9.37 1.04
CA ASP A 100 30.47 -10.28 0.19
C ASP A 100 31.31 -9.53 -0.87
N PHE A 101 31.97 -8.45 -0.44
CA PHE A 101 32.84 -7.64 -1.30
C PHE A 101 34.07 -8.45 -1.74
N SER A 102 34.43 -8.38 -3.02
CA SER A 102 35.79 -8.77 -3.44
C SER A 102 36.82 -7.75 -2.96
N GLU A 103 38.08 -8.19 -2.79
CA GLU A 103 39.17 -7.33 -2.30
C GLU A 103 39.41 -6.09 -3.18
N ASP A 104 39.11 -6.20 -4.47
CA ASP A 104 39.28 -5.12 -5.46
C ASP A 104 37.98 -4.36 -5.74
N CYS A 105 36.94 -4.56 -4.93
CA CYS A 105 35.61 -4.00 -5.15
C CYS A 105 35.62 -2.47 -5.06
N VAL A 106 35.09 -1.83 -6.09
CA VAL A 106 34.76 -0.39 -6.11
C VAL A 106 33.30 -0.23 -6.48
N LEU A 107 32.49 0.22 -5.52
CA LEU A 107 31.06 0.47 -5.71
C LEU A 107 30.81 1.97 -5.81
N LEU A 108 30.43 2.44 -7.00
CA LEU A 108 30.09 3.82 -7.28
C LEU A 108 28.57 4.01 -7.14
N VAL A 109 28.15 5.08 -6.47
CA VAL A 109 26.73 5.41 -6.29
C VAL A 109 26.44 6.81 -6.80
N LEU A 110 25.42 6.90 -7.65
CA LEU A 110 24.81 8.13 -8.13
C LEU A 110 23.58 8.43 -7.29
N ALA A 111 23.38 9.69 -6.90
CA ALA A 111 22.30 10.11 -5.99
C ALA A 111 21.59 11.36 -6.49
N SER A 112 20.25 11.36 -6.39
CA SER A 112 19.38 12.47 -6.82
C SER A 112 19.48 13.70 -5.90
N GLU A 113 19.96 13.53 -4.66
CA GLU A 113 20.06 14.59 -3.65
C GLU A 113 21.45 14.69 -3.00
N HIS A 114 21.75 15.88 -2.47
CA HIS A 114 22.88 16.10 -1.57
C HIS A 114 22.73 15.28 -0.28
N TYR A 115 23.78 15.22 0.53
CA TYR A 115 23.70 14.54 1.82
C TYR A 115 22.77 15.30 2.77
N ASP A 116 21.77 14.61 3.31
CA ASP A 116 20.87 15.07 4.36
C ASP A 116 20.61 13.91 5.31
N GLU A 117 21.04 14.03 6.57
CA GLU A 117 20.85 12.99 7.58
C GLU A 117 19.36 12.79 7.92
N SER A 118 18.52 13.80 7.73
CA SER A 118 17.09 13.72 8.05
C SER A 118 16.31 12.79 7.10
N ASP A 119 16.88 12.48 5.94
CA ASP A 119 16.34 11.54 4.96
C ASP A 119 16.62 10.07 5.32
N TYR A 120 17.59 9.79 6.20
CA TYR A 120 17.97 8.43 6.58
C TYR A 120 16.99 7.80 7.57
N ILE A 121 16.75 6.51 7.39
CA ILE A 121 16.14 5.60 8.37
C ILE A 121 17.18 4.55 8.73
N ARG A 122 17.78 4.66 9.92
CA ARG A 122 18.92 3.80 10.36
C ARG A 122 18.54 2.65 11.26
N ASP A 123 17.34 2.69 11.84
CA ASP A 123 16.81 1.60 12.64
C ASP A 123 15.86 0.76 11.80
N TYR A 124 16.03 -0.57 11.83
CA TYR A 124 15.25 -1.47 11.01
C TYR A 124 13.78 -1.55 11.47
N ALA A 125 13.51 -1.44 12.77
CA ALA A 125 12.14 -1.43 13.27
C ALA A 125 11.40 -0.14 12.85
N ASP A 126 12.10 1.00 12.84
CA ASP A 126 11.58 2.25 12.30
C ASP A 126 11.32 2.16 10.79
N PHE A 127 12.19 1.49 10.03
CA PHE A 127 11.98 1.21 8.61
C PHE A 127 10.72 0.38 8.38
N ILE A 128 10.54 -0.74 9.10
CA ILE A 128 9.33 -1.58 9.00
C ILE A 128 8.09 -0.76 9.34
N LYS A 129 8.12 0.02 10.41
CA LYS A 129 6.99 0.89 10.78
C LYS A 129 6.66 1.91 9.68
N ALA A 130 7.68 2.48 9.03
CA ALA A 130 7.48 3.43 7.94
C ALA A 130 6.98 2.75 6.66
N ALA A 131 7.46 1.55 6.32
CA ALA A 131 7.07 0.78 5.14
C ALA A 131 5.60 0.32 5.20
N HIS A 132 5.12 -0.01 6.40
CA HIS A 132 3.74 -0.43 6.65
C HIS A 132 2.79 0.72 7.00
N LYS A 133 3.25 1.97 6.94
CA LYS A 133 2.40 3.14 7.21
C LYS A 133 1.22 3.15 6.20
N PRO A 134 -0.02 3.42 6.65
CA PRO A 134 -1.14 3.51 5.73
C PRO A 134 -0.89 4.58 4.66
N TYR A 135 -1.21 4.23 3.42
CA TYR A 135 -1.15 5.16 2.30
C TYR A 135 -2.42 5.99 2.27
N ILE A 136 -2.27 7.32 2.32
CA ILE A 136 -3.37 8.27 2.16
C ILE A 136 -3.07 9.11 0.93
N HIS A 137 -3.92 9.02 -0.08
CA HIS A 137 -3.78 9.82 -1.29
C HIS A 137 -3.85 11.32 -0.94
N PRO A 138 -3.01 12.20 -1.54
CA PRO A 138 -3.02 13.65 -1.26
C PRO A 138 -4.33 14.41 -1.56
N LEU A 139 -5.34 13.73 -2.11
CA LEU A 139 -6.65 14.30 -2.47
C LEU A 139 -7.78 13.67 -1.64
N ALA A 140 -7.45 12.83 -0.65
CA ALA A 140 -8.39 12.35 0.35
C ALA A 140 -8.42 13.34 1.53
N ASP A 141 -9.59 13.49 2.14
CA ASP A 141 -9.81 14.31 3.34
C ASP A 141 -9.96 13.39 4.55
N VAL A 142 -8.87 13.16 5.26
CA VAL A 142 -8.78 12.16 6.33
C VAL A 142 -8.45 12.84 7.66
N HIS A 143 -9.37 12.74 8.61
CA HIS A 143 -9.21 13.25 9.96
C HIS A 143 -8.95 12.15 11.01
N SER A 144 -9.21 10.88 10.68
CA SER A 144 -8.95 9.76 11.61
C SER A 144 -7.46 9.51 11.79
N SER A 145 -7.05 9.29 13.03
CA SER A 145 -5.72 8.77 13.40
C SER A 145 -5.71 7.24 13.60
N GLN A 146 -6.84 6.57 13.41
CA GLN A 146 -7.05 5.15 13.70
C GLN A 146 -7.18 4.35 12.39
N ILE A 147 -6.12 4.38 11.59
CA ILE A 147 -6.02 3.64 10.33
C ILE A 147 -4.88 2.65 10.45
N GLY A 148 -5.21 1.36 10.32
CA GLY A 148 -4.27 0.27 10.44
C GLY A 148 -3.20 0.27 9.35
N GLU A 149 -2.09 -0.40 9.65
CA GLU A 149 -0.98 -0.65 8.75
C GLU A 149 -1.44 -1.22 7.39
N ASP A 150 -0.72 -0.88 6.33
CA ASP A 150 -0.97 -1.33 4.94
C ASP A 150 -2.30 -0.93 4.33
N SER A 151 -3.15 -0.21 5.06
CA SER A 151 -4.41 0.30 4.54
C SER A 151 -4.16 1.41 3.53
N ARG A 152 -4.98 1.43 2.47
CA ARG A 152 -4.89 2.38 1.36
C ARG A 152 -6.17 3.18 1.24
N ILE A 153 -6.03 4.50 1.33
CA ILE A 153 -7.12 5.46 1.15
C ILE A 153 -6.88 6.22 -0.15
N TRP A 154 -7.83 6.11 -1.08
CA TRP A 154 -7.73 6.69 -2.42
C TRP A 154 -8.39 8.06 -2.51
N GLN A 155 -8.10 8.79 -3.59
CA GLN A 155 -8.51 10.17 -3.84
C GLN A 155 -10.00 10.43 -3.61
N TYR A 156 -10.34 11.61 -3.10
CA TYR A 156 -11.71 12.08 -2.86
C TYR A 156 -12.51 11.22 -1.87
N SER A 157 -11.84 10.44 -1.04
CA SER A 157 -12.45 9.80 0.12
C SER A 157 -12.48 10.78 1.29
N VAL A 158 -13.55 10.75 2.08
CA VAL A 158 -13.70 11.55 3.32
C VAL A 158 -13.81 10.60 4.51
N ILE A 159 -12.95 10.76 5.51
CA ILE A 159 -12.94 9.91 6.72
C ILE A 159 -12.92 10.79 7.96
N LEU A 160 -13.96 10.69 8.79
CA LEU A 160 -14.10 11.52 9.99
C LEU A 160 -13.23 11.01 11.16
N ALA A 161 -13.00 11.89 12.14
CA ALA A 161 -11.94 11.73 13.13
C ALA A 161 -12.05 10.47 14.00
N GLN A 162 -13.25 9.99 14.28
CA GLN A 162 -13.46 8.86 15.20
C GLN A 162 -13.56 7.50 14.50
N ALA A 163 -13.57 7.48 13.15
CA ALA A 163 -13.63 6.26 12.37
C ALA A 163 -12.45 5.32 12.71
N GLN A 164 -12.73 4.02 12.85
CA GLN A 164 -11.71 3.00 13.10
C GLN A 164 -11.60 2.09 11.89
N ILE A 165 -10.41 2.02 11.30
CA ILE A 165 -10.13 1.21 10.11
C ILE A 165 -8.98 0.26 10.43
N GLY A 166 -9.22 -1.04 10.27
CA GLY A 166 -8.23 -2.09 10.46
C GLY A 166 -7.06 -2.05 9.46
N LYS A 167 -6.25 -3.10 9.50
CA LYS A 167 -5.07 -3.28 8.65
C LYS A 167 -5.43 -3.77 7.25
N ASN A 168 -4.59 -3.44 6.29
CA ASN A 168 -4.67 -3.93 4.91
C ASN A 168 -6.06 -3.73 4.27
N CYS A 169 -6.73 -2.62 4.61
CA CYS A 169 -7.99 -2.22 4.02
C CYS A 169 -7.75 -1.44 2.72
N ASN A 170 -8.71 -1.49 1.80
CA ASN A 170 -8.64 -0.74 0.55
C ASN A 170 -9.90 0.11 0.37
N ILE A 171 -9.77 1.41 0.65
CA ILE A 171 -10.86 2.39 0.61
C ILE A 171 -10.76 3.19 -0.69
N CYS A 172 -11.47 2.73 -1.72
CA CYS A 172 -11.43 3.31 -3.06
C CYS A 172 -11.99 4.74 -3.11
N ALA A 173 -11.73 5.41 -4.24
CA ALA A 173 -12.07 6.82 -4.42
C ALA A 173 -13.56 7.11 -4.23
N HIS A 174 -13.90 8.34 -3.84
CA HIS A 174 -15.28 8.81 -3.65
C HIS A 174 -16.06 7.98 -2.61
N THR A 175 -15.44 7.73 -1.47
CA THR A 175 -16.09 7.11 -0.31
C THR A 175 -16.26 8.11 0.82
N LEU A 176 -17.21 7.86 1.72
CA LEU A 176 -17.39 8.64 2.94
C LEU A 176 -17.50 7.67 4.12
N ILE A 177 -16.78 7.93 5.20
CA ILE A 177 -16.80 7.14 6.43
C ILE A 177 -16.99 8.10 7.61
N GLU A 178 -18.09 7.95 8.35
CA GLU A 178 -18.42 8.79 9.51
C GLU A 178 -17.69 8.36 10.80
N ASN A 179 -18.09 8.94 11.94
CA ASN A 179 -17.37 8.84 13.21
C ASN A 179 -17.57 7.47 13.87
N ASP A 180 -18.83 7.04 14.00
CA ASP A 180 -19.24 5.82 14.67
C ASP A 180 -19.26 4.65 13.67
N VAL A 181 -18.07 4.38 13.13
CA VAL A 181 -17.83 3.34 12.13
C VAL A 181 -16.59 2.54 12.51
N VAL A 182 -16.72 1.21 12.42
CA VAL A 182 -15.61 0.26 12.65
C VAL A 182 -15.49 -0.67 11.45
N LEU A 183 -14.31 -0.67 10.83
CA LEU A 183 -13.90 -1.62 9.80
C LEU A 183 -12.81 -2.52 10.39
N GLY A 184 -12.99 -3.83 10.28
CA GLY A 184 -11.98 -4.83 10.59
C GLY A 184 -10.83 -4.86 9.60
N ASP A 185 -10.07 -5.94 9.61
CA ASP A 185 -8.89 -6.11 8.75
C ASP A 185 -9.28 -6.63 7.36
N ASN A 186 -8.47 -6.36 6.34
CA ASN A 186 -8.64 -6.89 4.98
C ASN A 186 -9.96 -6.48 4.30
N VAL A 187 -10.59 -5.38 4.73
CA VAL A 187 -11.85 -4.91 4.16
C VAL A 187 -11.60 -4.17 2.86
N THR A 188 -12.38 -4.48 1.81
CA THR A 188 -12.39 -3.71 0.57
C THR A 188 -13.67 -2.90 0.46
N VAL A 189 -13.55 -1.58 0.33
CA VAL A 189 -14.64 -0.67 0.05
C VAL A 189 -14.42 -0.06 -1.32
N LYS A 190 -15.24 -0.44 -2.30
CA LYS A 190 -15.17 0.11 -3.66
C LYS A 190 -15.77 1.51 -3.71
N SER A 191 -15.55 2.20 -4.82
CA SER A 191 -15.95 3.60 -5.00
C SER A 191 -17.45 3.85 -4.88
N GLY A 192 -17.81 5.06 -4.45
CA GLY A 192 -19.20 5.52 -4.35
C GLY A 192 -19.96 4.97 -3.15
N VAL A 193 -19.26 4.46 -2.14
CA VAL A 193 -19.85 3.88 -0.94
C VAL A 193 -19.77 4.88 0.21
N PHE A 194 -20.91 5.12 0.87
CA PHE A 194 -21.00 5.95 2.06
C PHE A 194 -21.36 5.08 3.26
N ILE A 195 -20.52 5.12 4.29
CA ILE A 195 -20.62 4.34 5.51
C ILE A 195 -20.94 5.30 6.65
N TRP A 196 -22.22 5.33 7.01
CA TRP A 196 -22.79 6.21 8.03
C TRP A 196 -22.52 5.70 9.45
N ASP A 197 -22.71 6.59 10.42
CA ASP A 197 -22.70 6.28 11.85
C ASP A 197 -23.63 5.08 12.15
N GLY A 198 -23.14 4.15 12.98
CA GLY A 198 -23.86 2.96 13.39
C GLY A 198 -23.44 1.67 12.67
N ILE A 199 -22.50 1.75 11.72
CA ILE A 199 -22.13 0.61 10.86
C ILE A 199 -20.84 -0.05 11.33
N THR A 200 -20.88 -1.38 11.48
CA THR A 200 -19.70 -2.21 11.73
C THR A 200 -19.49 -3.19 10.60
N ILE A 201 -18.28 -3.23 10.06
CA ILE A 201 -17.87 -4.13 8.99
C ILE A 201 -16.70 -4.97 9.52
N GLN A 202 -16.89 -6.28 9.61
CA GLN A 202 -15.87 -7.20 10.12
C GLN A 202 -14.84 -7.57 9.05
N ASP A 203 -13.83 -8.35 9.45
CA ASP A 203 -12.69 -8.68 8.61
C ASP A 203 -13.08 -9.34 7.28
N ASN A 204 -12.25 -9.14 6.26
CA ASN A 204 -12.36 -9.81 4.95
C ASN A 204 -13.68 -9.54 4.22
N VAL A 205 -14.42 -8.49 4.59
CA VAL A 205 -15.64 -8.10 3.90
C VAL A 205 -15.31 -7.40 2.58
N PHE A 206 -16.09 -7.72 1.55
CA PHE A 206 -16.07 -7.01 0.28
C PHE A 206 -17.34 -6.17 0.11
N ILE A 207 -17.17 -4.85 -0.04
CA ILE A 207 -18.25 -3.92 -0.38
C ILE A 207 -18.08 -3.45 -1.82
N GLY A 208 -19.00 -3.90 -2.68
CA GLY A 208 -19.03 -3.56 -4.11
C GLY A 208 -19.26 -2.06 -4.38
N PRO A 209 -18.98 -1.60 -5.61
CA PRO A 209 -19.12 -0.20 -5.95
C PRO A 209 -20.57 0.26 -5.83
N ASN A 210 -20.76 1.48 -5.35
CA ASN A 210 -22.07 2.11 -5.15
C ASN A 210 -23.02 1.34 -4.21
N VAL A 211 -22.53 0.45 -3.35
CA VAL A 211 -23.35 -0.10 -2.26
C VAL A 211 -23.83 1.05 -1.38
N THR A 212 -25.13 1.06 -1.12
CA THR A 212 -25.80 2.10 -0.36
C THR A 212 -26.20 1.56 1.01
N PHE A 213 -25.61 2.13 2.07
CA PHE A 213 -26.04 1.89 3.43
C PHE A 213 -27.04 2.96 3.88
N THR A 214 -27.84 2.61 4.89
CA THR A 214 -28.76 3.52 5.57
C THR A 214 -28.71 3.22 7.08
N ASN A 215 -29.01 4.22 7.91
CA ASN A 215 -29.00 4.10 9.38
C ASN A 215 -30.30 4.62 10.04
N ASP A 216 -31.09 5.43 9.33
CA ASP A 216 -32.44 5.88 9.75
C ASP A 216 -33.52 5.11 9.00
N LYS A 217 -34.46 4.52 9.74
CA LYS A 217 -35.59 3.74 9.20
C LYS A 217 -36.70 4.63 8.64
N HIS A 218 -36.84 5.85 9.16
CA HIS A 218 -37.92 6.77 8.81
C HIS A 218 -37.38 8.20 8.61
N PRO A 219 -36.43 8.40 7.67
CA PRO A 219 -35.75 9.68 7.51
C PRO A 219 -36.72 10.79 7.14
N ARG A 220 -36.63 11.90 7.87
CA ARG A 220 -37.37 13.14 7.59
C ARG A 220 -36.44 14.34 7.72
N SER A 221 -36.60 15.32 6.83
CA SER A 221 -35.74 16.50 6.83
C SER A 221 -35.77 17.22 8.18
N LYS A 222 -34.58 17.48 8.75
CA LYS A 222 -34.38 18.13 10.06
C LYS A 222 -35.01 17.38 11.25
N GLN A 223 -35.29 16.09 11.09
CA GLN A 223 -35.74 15.22 12.16
C GLN A 223 -34.74 14.07 12.22
N TYR A 224 -34.14 13.91 13.39
CA TYR A 224 -33.08 12.93 13.61
C TYR A 224 -33.56 11.97 14.71
N PRO A 225 -33.27 10.67 14.60
CA PRO A 225 -33.52 9.76 15.69
C PRO A 225 -32.60 10.10 16.87
N GLU A 226 -33.01 9.70 18.08
CA GLU A 226 -32.13 9.81 19.26
C GLU A 226 -30.89 8.92 19.11
N GLU A 227 -31.07 7.74 18.50
CA GLU A 227 -30.01 6.78 18.22
C GLU A 227 -30.20 6.16 16.82
N PHE A 228 -29.10 6.01 16.08
CA PHE A 228 -29.10 5.32 14.80
C PHE A 228 -29.11 3.80 14.97
N LEU A 229 -29.80 3.09 14.06
CA LEU A 229 -29.84 1.63 14.09
C LEU A 229 -28.48 1.05 13.68
N ARG A 230 -28.12 -0.06 14.33
CA ARG A 230 -26.84 -0.74 14.09
C ARG A 230 -26.92 -1.74 12.95
N THR A 231 -26.10 -1.53 11.93
CA THR A 231 -25.95 -2.47 10.81
C THR A 231 -24.60 -3.17 10.94
N VAL A 232 -24.60 -4.49 10.89
CA VAL A 232 -23.38 -5.31 11.06
C VAL A 232 -23.18 -6.20 9.84
N ILE A 233 -22.04 -6.05 9.19
CA ILE A 233 -21.61 -6.90 8.09
C ILE A 233 -20.54 -7.85 8.64
N GLU A 234 -20.88 -9.12 8.75
CA GLU A 234 -20.00 -10.11 9.37
C GLU A 234 -18.88 -10.60 8.46
N LYS A 235 -17.88 -11.22 9.08
CA LYS A 235 -16.62 -11.63 8.47
C LYS A 235 -16.84 -12.37 7.14
N GLY A 236 -16.08 -11.95 6.12
CA GLY A 236 -16.07 -12.61 4.81
C GLY A 236 -17.31 -12.39 3.95
N ALA A 237 -18.33 -11.64 4.43
CA ALA A 237 -19.50 -11.33 3.61
C ALA A 237 -19.13 -10.47 2.40
N SER A 238 -19.89 -10.65 1.32
CA SER A 238 -19.71 -9.91 0.06
C SER A 238 -21.01 -9.22 -0.32
N ILE A 239 -20.94 -7.89 -0.52
CA ILE A 239 -22.06 -7.09 -0.97
C ILE A 239 -21.84 -6.67 -2.42
N GLY A 240 -22.70 -7.15 -3.30
CA GLY A 240 -22.64 -6.88 -4.73
C GLY A 240 -22.88 -5.41 -5.06
N ALA A 241 -22.36 -4.99 -6.22
CA ALA A 241 -22.45 -3.62 -6.70
C ALA A 241 -23.88 -3.06 -6.65
N ASN A 242 -24.03 -1.81 -6.23
CA ASN A 242 -25.30 -1.09 -6.20
C ASN A 242 -26.40 -1.74 -5.35
N ALA A 243 -26.07 -2.65 -4.43
CA ALA A 243 -27.02 -3.16 -3.45
C ALA A 243 -27.37 -2.09 -2.40
N THR A 244 -28.59 -2.14 -1.87
CA THR A 244 -29.06 -1.25 -0.81
C THR A 244 -29.32 -2.04 0.46
N ILE A 245 -28.73 -1.61 1.58
CA ILE A 245 -28.88 -2.23 2.90
C ILE A 245 -29.75 -1.31 3.76
N LEU A 246 -30.95 -1.78 4.12
CA LEU A 246 -31.82 -1.08 5.07
C LEU A 246 -31.19 -1.05 6.48
N PRO A 247 -31.61 -0.13 7.34
CA PRO A 247 -30.95 0.10 8.62
C PRO A 247 -31.29 -0.99 9.63
N GLY A 248 -30.35 -1.31 10.51
CA GLY A 248 -30.57 -2.29 11.59
C GLY A 248 -30.46 -3.74 11.14
N ILE A 249 -29.71 -4.01 10.07
CA ILE A 249 -29.61 -5.34 9.45
C ILE A 249 -28.27 -5.99 9.77
N LYS A 250 -28.32 -7.30 10.03
CA LYS A 250 -27.17 -8.18 10.11
C LYS A 250 -26.98 -8.96 8.81
N ILE A 251 -25.82 -8.85 8.18
CA ILE A 251 -25.40 -9.70 7.06
C ILE A 251 -24.43 -10.75 7.59
N GLY A 252 -24.85 -12.01 7.57
CA GLY A 252 -24.12 -13.13 8.18
C GLY A 252 -22.77 -13.43 7.54
N GLN A 253 -21.93 -14.15 8.26
CA GLN A 253 -20.58 -14.54 7.81
C GLN A 253 -20.64 -15.19 6.42
N TYR A 254 -19.71 -14.80 5.54
CA TYR A 254 -19.62 -15.32 4.16
C TYR A 254 -20.91 -15.23 3.34
N ALA A 255 -21.90 -14.43 3.74
CA ALA A 255 -23.11 -14.24 2.94
C ALA A 255 -22.78 -13.49 1.65
N MET A 256 -23.57 -13.74 0.60
CA MET A 256 -23.45 -13.07 -0.70
C MET A 256 -24.73 -12.30 -0.99
N VAL A 257 -24.64 -10.97 -0.97
CA VAL A 257 -25.72 -10.10 -1.45
C VAL A 257 -25.47 -9.83 -2.93
N GLY A 258 -26.39 -10.22 -3.80
CA GLY A 258 -26.28 -9.98 -5.24
C GLY A 258 -26.31 -8.50 -5.61
N ALA A 259 -25.74 -8.17 -6.76
CA ALA A 259 -25.75 -6.80 -7.28
C ALA A 259 -27.20 -6.27 -7.43
N GLY A 260 -27.41 -5.01 -7.04
CA GLY A 260 -28.72 -4.34 -7.10
C GLY A 260 -29.77 -4.87 -6.11
N ALA A 261 -29.42 -5.77 -5.20
CA ALA A 261 -30.38 -6.29 -4.23
C ALA A 261 -30.77 -5.23 -3.19
N VAL A 262 -32.03 -5.26 -2.74
CA VAL A 262 -32.52 -4.41 -1.63
C VAL A 262 -32.75 -5.28 -0.42
N VAL A 263 -31.79 -5.28 0.50
CA VAL A 263 -31.82 -6.13 1.69
C VAL A 263 -32.69 -5.47 2.75
N THR A 264 -33.80 -6.14 3.10
CA THR A 264 -34.82 -5.63 4.02
C THR A 264 -34.90 -6.37 5.36
N LYS A 265 -34.12 -7.45 5.50
CA LYS A 265 -34.06 -8.33 6.67
C LYS A 265 -32.66 -8.91 6.82
N ASP A 266 -32.36 -9.44 7.98
CA ASP A 266 -31.11 -10.17 8.23
C ASP A 266 -30.88 -11.28 7.20
N VAL A 267 -29.61 -11.41 6.81
CA VAL A 267 -29.16 -12.42 5.86
C VAL A 267 -28.39 -13.49 6.65
N PRO A 268 -28.82 -14.77 6.62
CA PRO A 268 -28.10 -15.83 7.31
C PRO A 268 -26.67 -16.01 6.82
N GLU A 269 -25.82 -16.62 7.65
CA GLU A 269 -24.49 -17.08 7.26
C GLU A 269 -24.55 -17.88 5.95
N LYS A 270 -23.57 -17.63 5.06
CA LYS A 270 -23.41 -18.24 3.73
C LYS A 270 -24.60 -18.08 2.79
N ALA A 271 -25.67 -17.38 3.16
CA ALA A 271 -26.83 -17.24 2.30
C ALA A 271 -26.51 -16.36 1.09
N ILE A 272 -27.06 -16.74 -0.07
CA ILE A 272 -27.03 -15.96 -1.31
C ILE A 272 -28.39 -15.28 -1.44
N VAL A 273 -28.45 -13.95 -1.38
CA VAL A 273 -29.69 -13.18 -1.52
C VAL A 273 -29.67 -12.27 -2.74
N VAL A 274 -30.78 -12.19 -3.48
CA VAL A 274 -30.90 -11.33 -4.68
C VAL A 274 -32.29 -10.72 -4.79
N GLY A 275 -32.42 -9.62 -5.55
CA GLY A 275 -33.71 -9.02 -5.91
C GLY A 275 -34.14 -7.85 -5.02
N ASN A 276 -35.32 -7.30 -5.32
CA ASN A 276 -35.95 -6.21 -4.58
C ASN A 276 -37.41 -6.58 -4.26
N PRO A 277 -37.74 -6.95 -3.01
CA PRO A 277 -36.82 -7.14 -1.88
C PRO A 277 -35.92 -8.36 -2.09
N ALA A 278 -34.77 -8.37 -1.42
CA ALA A 278 -33.82 -9.48 -1.50
C ALA A 278 -34.41 -10.77 -0.88
N ILE A 279 -34.28 -11.88 -1.60
CA ILE A 279 -34.72 -13.21 -1.16
C ILE A 279 -33.58 -14.21 -1.28
N ILE A 280 -33.54 -15.18 -0.36
CA ILE A 280 -32.57 -16.28 -0.39
C ILE A 280 -32.78 -17.11 -1.65
N LYS A 281 -31.69 -17.36 -2.40
CA LYS A 281 -31.66 -18.23 -3.58
C LYS A 281 -30.82 -19.48 -3.39
N GLY A 282 -30.01 -19.53 -2.35
CA GLY A 282 -29.15 -20.66 -2.04
C GLY A 282 -28.16 -20.30 -0.94
N PHE A 283 -27.17 -21.15 -0.75
CA PHE A 283 -26.07 -20.95 0.18
C PHE A 283 -24.74 -21.25 -0.53
N ILE A 284 -23.67 -20.58 -0.12
CA ILE A 284 -22.30 -20.86 -0.56
C ILE A 284 -21.87 -22.21 0.03
N GLU A 285 -21.24 -23.04 -0.79
CA GLU A 285 -20.64 -24.32 -0.39
C GLU A 285 -19.37 -24.11 0.45
#